data_AF-A0A962YSB6-F1
#
_entry.id   AF-A0A962YSB6-F1
#
_cell.length_a   1.000
_cell.length_b   1.000
_cell.length_c   1.000
_cell.angle_alpha   90.00
_cell.angle_beta   90.00
_cell.angle_gamma   90.00
#
_symmetry.space_group_name_H-M   'P 1'
#
loop_
_entity.id
_entity.type
_entity.pdbx_description
1 polymer ?
#
loop_
_entity_poly.entity_id
_entity_poly.type
_entity_poly.pdbx_seq_one_letter_code
_entity_poly.pdbx_strand_id
1 'polypeptide(L)' 'YRLTVDLLAQTVLTPQGAVLGFQIDPFRKECLLNGWDDIELTLRHADEIRAYEARRRQQAPWLFS' A
#
# COMPACT_ATOMS: atom_id res chain seq x y z
N TYR A 1 25.78 0.96 -17.43
CA TYR A 1 24.76 2.04 -17.55
C TYR A 1 23.92 2.02 -16.27
N ARG A 2 23.65 3.17 -15.62
CA ARG A 2 22.93 3.26 -14.33
C ARG A 2 21.92 4.40 -14.39
N LEU A 3 20.71 4.20 -13.86
CA LEU A 3 19.71 5.26 -13.69
C LEU A 3 19.48 5.50 -12.20
N THR A 4 19.17 6.73 -11.82
CA THR A 4 18.68 7.04 -10.47
C THR A 4 17.20 7.34 -10.57
N VAL A 5 16.38 6.67 -9.78
CA VAL A 5 14.93 6.84 -9.77
C VAL A 5 14.53 7.41 -8.42
N ASP A 6 13.88 8.57 -8.44
CA ASP A 6 13.28 9.19 -7.26
C ASP A 6 11.76 9.02 -7.35
N LEU A 7 11.22 8.13 -6.54
CA LEU A 7 9.78 7.86 -6.50
C LEU A 7 9.00 9.01 -5.85
N LEU A 8 9.59 9.72 -4.90
CA LEU A 8 8.93 10.81 -4.20
C LEU A 8 8.73 12.00 -5.15
N ALA A 9 9.79 12.37 -5.87
CA ALA A 9 9.77 13.39 -6.92
C ALA A 9 9.15 12.90 -8.25
N GLN A 10 8.96 11.59 -8.42
CA GLN A 10 8.52 10.96 -9.67
C GLN A 10 9.41 11.31 -10.86
N THR A 11 10.72 11.20 -10.65
CA THR A 11 11.72 11.51 -11.68
C THR A 11 12.74 10.40 -11.88
N VAL A 12 13.30 10.34 -13.08
CA VAL A 12 14.43 9.49 -13.45
C VAL A 12 15.57 10.38 -13.91
N LEU A 13 16.73 10.25 -13.27
CA LEU A 13 17.97 10.90 -13.66
C LEU A 13 18.84 9.94 -14.49
N THR A 14 19.16 10.35 -15.71
CA THR A 14 20.05 9.61 -16.60
C THR A 14 21.53 9.88 -16.27
N PRO A 15 22.48 9.01 -16.68
CA PRO A 15 23.91 9.29 -16.55
C PRO A 15 24.36 10.60 -17.20
N GLN A 16 23.61 11.06 -18.21
CA GLN A 16 23.88 12.28 -18.96
C GLN A 16 23.31 13.54 -18.29
N GLY A 17 22.64 13.41 -17.13
CA GLY A 17 22.06 14.53 -16.39
C GLY A 17 20.65 14.91 -16.82
N ALA A 18 20.03 14.19 -17.75
CA ALA A 18 18.64 14.44 -18.12
C ALA A 18 17.69 13.97 -17.01
N VAL A 19 16.69 14.79 -16.71
CA VAL A 19 15.63 14.50 -15.74
C VAL A 19 14.33 14.24 -16.49
N LEU A 20 13.76 13.05 -16.30
CA LEU A 20 12.54 12.61 -16.94
C LEU A 20 11.46 12.41 -15.88
N GLY A 21 10.31 13.07 -16.02
CA GLY A 21 9.16 12.84 -15.15
C GLY A 21 8.41 11.57 -15.55
N PHE A 22 7.82 10.89 -14.57
CA PHE A 22 6.89 9.79 -14.80
C PHE A 22 5.63 9.95 -13.96
N GLN A 23 4.60 9.17 -14.28
CA GLN A 23 3.38 9.09 -13.49
C GLN A 23 3.20 7.67 -12.96
N ILE A 24 2.67 7.57 -11.75
CA ILE A 24 2.28 6.32 -11.11
C ILE A 24 0.96 6.55 -10.37
N ASP A 25 0.18 5.48 -10.25
CA ASP A 25 -1.00 5.48 -9.41
C ASP A 25 -0.65 5.89 -7.95
N PRO A 26 -1.39 6.82 -7.32
CA PRO A 26 -1.07 7.31 -5.98
C PRO A 26 -1.02 6.22 -4.91
N PHE A 27 -1.92 5.24 -4.99
CA PHE A 27 -1.97 4.13 -4.04
C PHE A 27 -0.72 3.25 -4.19
N ARG A 28 -0.35 2.89 -5.42
CA ARG A 28 0.92 2.17 -5.68
C ARG A 28 2.14 2.94 -5.20
N LYS A 29 2.17 4.27 -5.37
CA LYS A 29 3.25 5.12 -4.85
C LYS A 29 3.34 5.02 -3.33
N GLU A 30 2.21 5.11 -2.64
CA GLU A 30 2.15 5.00 -1.19
C GLU A 30 2.63 3.63 -0.70
N CYS A 31 2.20 2.54 -1.34
CA CYS A 31 2.69 1.20 -1.01
C CYS A 31 4.20 1.07 -1.21
N LEU A 32 4.73 1.51 -2.36
CA LEU A 32 6.17 1.45 -2.64
C LEU A 32 7.02 2.32 -1.70
N LEU A 33 6.49 3.47 -1.27
CA LEU A 33 7.19 4.35 -0.32
C LEU A 33 7.23 3.79 1.10
N ASN A 34 6.16 3.12 1.53
CA ASN A 34 6.07 2.55 2.88
C ASN A 34 6.51 1.09 2.97
N GLY A 35 6.73 0.42 1.83
CA GLY A 35 7.02 -1.00 1.78
C GLY A 35 5.79 -1.90 1.95
N TRP A 36 4.58 -1.34 1.81
CA TRP A 36 3.34 -2.09 2.03
C TRP A 36 3.09 -3.16 0.98
N ASP A 37 2.78 -4.34 1.48
CA ASP A 37 2.21 -5.43 0.70
C ASP A 37 0.71 -5.64 1.03
N ASP A 38 0.07 -6.59 0.35
CA ASP A 38 -1.36 -6.87 0.52
C ASP A 38 -1.72 -7.33 1.95
N ILE A 39 -0.76 -7.92 2.68
CA ILE A 39 -0.95 -8.34 4.09
C ILE A 39 -0.95 -7.10 4.98
N GLU A 40 0.00 -6.19 4.81
CA GLU A 40 0.06 -4.94 5.57
C GLU A 40 -1.16 -4.06 5.30
N LEU A 41 -1.63 -4.01 4.05
CA LEU A 41 -2.88 -3.34 3.70
C LEU A 41 -4.08 -3.95 4.42
N THR A 42 -4.16 -5.28 4.52
CA THR A 42 -5.21 -5.96 5.28
C THR A 42 -5.09 -5.69 6.79
N LEU A 43 -3.88 -5.69 7.33
CA LEU A 43 -3.61 -5.43 8.76
C LEU A 43 -3.99 -4.01 9.18
N ARG A 44 -3.95 -3.04 8.27
CA ARG A 44 -4.46 -1.68 8.55
C ARG A 44 -5.94 -1.67 8.91
N HIS A 45 -6.70 -2.67 8.48
CA HIS A 45 -8.11 -2.85 8.81
C HIS A 45 -8.35 -3.81 9.99
N ALA A 46 -7.30 -4.25 10.70
CA ALA A 46 -7.44 -5.28 11.73
C ALA A 46 -8.42 -4.90 12.85
N ASP A 47 -8.48 -3.62 13.25
CA ASP A 47 -9.45 -3.15 14.25
C ASP A 47 -10.89 -3.16 13.72
N GLU A 48 -11.10 -2.77 12.46
CA GLU A 48 -12.41 -2.82 11.82
C GLU A 48 -12.90 -4.25 11.65
N ILE A 49 -12.00 -5.16 11.25
CA ILE A 49 -12.27 -6.60 11.16
C ILE A 49 -12.65 -7.14 12.54
N ARG A 50 -11.87 -6.83 13.60
CA ARG A 50 -12.18 -7.24 14.98
C ARG A 50 -13.55 -6.74 15.44
N ALA A 51 -13.85 -5.47 15.19
CA ALA A 51 -15.14 -4.87 15.56
C ALA A 51 -16.30 -5.52 14.82
N TYR A 52 -16.14 -5.78 13.53
CA TYR A 52 -17.12 -6.50 12.72
C TYR A 52 -17.35 -7.92 13.25
N GLU A 53 -16.29 -8.68 13.51
CA GLU A 53 -16.38 -10.05 14.03
C GLU A 53 -17.06 -10.11 15.40
N ALA A 54 -16.72 -9.19 16.31
CA ALA A 54 -17.36 -9.09 17.63
C ALA A 54 -18.87 -8.88 17.51
N ARG A 55 -19.31 -7.99 16.62
CA ARG A 55 -20.73 -7.76 16.34
C ARG A 55 -21.38 -9.00 15.72
N ARG A 56 -20.69 -9.65 14.77
CA ARG A 56 -21.22 -10.81 14.03
C ARG A 56 -21.39 -12.03 14.93
N ARG A 57 -20.51 -12.23 15.92
CA ARG A 57 -20.65 -13.28 16.95
C ARG A 57 -21.94 -13.15 17.75
N GLN A 58 -22.38 -11.92 18.04
CA GLN A 58 -23.63 -11.68 18.75
C GLN A 58 -24.86 -11.88 17.85
N GLN A 59 -24.79 -11.43 16.59
CA GLN A 59 -25.92 -11.46 15.66
C GLN A 59 -26.19 -12.85 15.07
N ALA A 60 -25.15 -13.64 14.86
CA ALA A 60 -25.25 -14.95 14.24
C ALA A 60 -24.20 -15.91 14.83
N PRO A 61 -24.43 -16.35 16.09
CA PRO A 61 -23.48 -17.18 16.84
C PRO A 61 -23.20 -18.54 16.19
N TRP A 62 -24.16 -19.08 15.43
CA TRP A 62 -24.05 -20.37 14.74
C TRP A 62 -22.98 -20.44 13.64
N LEU A 63 -22.39 -19.31 13.22
CA LEU A 63 -21.26 -19.33 12.28
C LEU A 63 -19.90 -19.53 12.99
N PHE A 64 -19.87 -19.38 14.31
CA PHE A 64 -18.64 -19.44 15.10
C PHE A 64 -18.61 -20.63 16.06
N SER A 65 -19.54 -21.58 15.89
CA SER A 65 -19.66 -22.82 16.66
C SER A 65 -19.07 -24.01 15.90
#